data_AF-A0A952V1E6-F1
#
_entry.id   AF-A0A952V1E6-F1
#
_cell.length_a   1.000
_cell.length_b   1.000
_cell.length_c   1.000
_cell.angle_alpha   90.00
_cell.angle_beta   90.00
_cell.angle_gamma   90.00
#
_symmetry.space_group_name_H-M   'P 1'
#
loop_
_entity.id
_entity.type
_entity.pdbx_description
1 polymer ?
#
loop_
_entity_poly.entity_id
_entity_poly.type
_entity_poly.pdbx_seq_one_letter_code
_entity_poly.pdbx_strand_id
1 'polypeptide(L)'
;MKTSITIVALTALLLAACATESDDDEDVGTTADELTAPTCAPSGAAGAVPAKHRAMLDTIAFTEGTAGSCGQDGYNTGFSYKCFSSCAKHPNIVWSAGGYRSSAAGRYQFLNTTWAGLGLGSFTPKNQDIGGMKLVARRGVKLPTDRALTATEFSNAMKKLSYEWASLPFSPYGQPVKTLAATRAKYCGFANCAASAAACVAGSDYCGGNKVTGDKDTLYKCTSGTTGTVVEKCANGCKINPGDDDSCK
;
A
#
# COMPACT_ATOMS: atom_id res chain seq x y z
N MET A 1 -42.91 50.24 53.63
CA MET A 1 -42.93 50.27 52.15
C MET A 1 -41.62 50.92 51.69
N LYS A 2 -40.89 50.26 50.79
CA LYS A 2 -39.49 50.47 50.32
C LYS A 2 -38.38 49.83 51.17
N THR A 3 -37.50 49.14 50.44
CA THR A 3 -36.52 48.11 50.82
C THR A 3 -35.12 48.59 50.40
N SER A 4 -34.10 47.96 51.00
CA SER A 4 -32.72 47.80 50.46
C SER A 4 -31.75 48.97 50.77
N ILE A 5 -30.44 48.83 51.00
CA ILE A 5 -29.40 47.83 50.67
C ILE A 5 -28.30 47.91 51.77
N THR A 6 -27.69 46.79 52.16
CA THR A 6 -26.48 46.75 53.00
C THR A 6 -25.28 46.36 52.13
N ILE A 7 -24.22 47.16 52.19
CA ILE A 7 -22.93 46.97 51.51
C ILE A 7 -22.07 46.01 52.32
N VAL A 8 -21.46 44.99 51.69
CA VAL A 8 -20.37 44.21 52.27
C VAL A 8 -19.17 44.21 51.33
N ALA A 9 -18.03 44.54 51.91
CA ALA A 9 -16.71 44.69 51.31
C ALA A 9 -16.15 43.38 50.75
N LEU A 10 -15.37 43.47 49.67
CA LEU A 10 -14.49 42.39 49.22
C LEU A 10 -13.05 42.90 49.16
N THR A 11 -12.23 42.30 50.01
CA THR A 11 -10.79 42.48 50.18
C THR A 11 -10.01 41.87 49.01
N ALA A 12 -9.05 42.63 48.47
CA ALA A 12 -8.02 42.15 47.55
C ALA A 12 -6.85 41.54 48.34
N LEU A 13 -6.41 40.33 47.96
CA LEU A 13 -5.19 39.69 48.45
C LEU A 13 -4.36 39.23 47.25
N LEU A 14 -3.14 39.76 47.13
CA LEU A 14 -2.12 39.32 46.17
C LEU A 14 -1.67 37.90 46.50
N LEU A 15 -1.51 37.05 45.49
CA LEU A 15 -0.59 35.91 45.53
C LEU A 15 0.29 35.87 44.27
N ALA A 16 1.55 35.52 44.54
CA ALA A 16 2.70 35.52 43.66
C ALA A 16 2.59 34.53 42.49
N ALA A 17 3.13 34.95 41.35
CA ALA A 17 3.33 34.13 40.17
C ALA A 17 4.45 33.10 40.41
N CYS A 18 4.13 31.82 40.22
CA CYS A 18 5.14 30.79 39.98
C CYS A 18 5.22 30.63 38.46
N ALA A 19 6.38 30.93 37.88
CA ALA A 19 6.65 30.67 36.47
C ALA A 19 6.80 29.16 36.28
N THR A 20 5.86 28.57 35.55
CA THR A 20 6.05 27.26 34.93
C THR A 20 6.60 27.50 33.54
N GLU A 21 7.86 27.14 33.33
CA GLU A 21 8.43 26.96 31.99
C GLU A 21 7.64 25.85 31.31
N SER A 22 6.88 26.19 30.28
CA SER A 22 6.21 25.24 29.41
C SER A 22 7.21 24.79 28.35
N ASP A 23 7.58 23.52 28.40
CA ASP A 23 8.20 22.82 27.28
C ASP A 23 7.18 22.80 26.12
N ASP A 24 7.39 23.67 25.12
CA ASP A 24 6.61 23.73 23.89
C ASP A 24 6.96 22.54 22.97
N ASP A 25 6.42 21.36 23.28
CA ASP A 25 6.25 20.28 22.31
C ASP A 25 5.03 20.61 21.41
N GLU A 26 5.27 21.37 20.35
CA GLU A 26 4.31 21.60 19.27
C GLU A 26 4.01 20.29 18.52
N ASP A 27 3.05 19.51 19.03
CA ASP A 27 2.36 18.48 18.26
C ASP A 27 1.54 19.17 17.15
N VAL A 28 2.17 19.41 16.01
CA VAL A 28 1.49 19.88 14.79
C VAL A 28 0.61 18.74 14.27
N GLY A 29 -0.58 18.62 14.87
CA GLY A 29 -1.62 17.70 14.45
C GLY A 29 -2.04 17.96 13.00
N THR A 30 -2.34 16.89 12.27
CA THR A 30 -2.84 16.98 10.89
C THR A 30 -4.18 17.72 10.86
N THR A 31 -4.30 18.73 9.99
CA THR A 31 -5.51 19.55 9.90
C THR A 31 -6.66 18.82 9.19
N ALA A 32 -7.92 19.22 9.46
CA ALA A 32 -9.08 18.65 8.78
C ALA A 32 -9.03 18.81 7.25
N ASP A 33 -8.41 19.88 6.76
CA ASP A 33 -8.22 20.13 5.32
C ASP A 33 -7.18 19.17 4.71
N GLU A 34 -6.14 18.79 5.47
CA GLU A 34 -5.18 17.75 5.07
C GLU A 34 -5.76 16.35 5.16
N LEU A 35 -6.75 16.11 6.02
CA LEU A 35 -7.45 14.82 6.07
C LEU A 35 -8.50 14.68 4.97
N THR A 36 -9.18 15.77 4.59
CA THR A 36 -10.25 15.75 3.58
C THR A 36 -9.72 15.93 2.16
N ALA A 37 -8.68 16.76 1.97
CA ALA A 37 -7.97 17.03 0.72
C ALA A 37 -8.80 16.75 -0.55
N PRO A 38 -9.84 17.55 -0.88
CA PRO A 38 -10.87 17.15 -1.85
C PRO A 38 -10.35 16.78 -3.23
N THR A 39 -9.27 17.44 -3.69
CA THR A 39 -8.62 17.14 -4.98
C THR A 39 -7.88 15.79 -4.99
N CYS A 40 -7.67 15.20 -3.81
CA CYS A 40 -7.06 13.90 -3.57
C CYS A 40 -8.10 12.80 -3.31
N ALA A 41 -9.40 13.07 -3.47
CA ALA A 41 -10.47 12.11 -3.19
C ALA A 41 -10.29 10.81 -3.99
N PRO A 42 -10.30 9.63 -3.35
CA PRO A 42 -10.01 8.36 -4.02
C PRO A 42 -10.97 8.01 -5.16
N SER A 43 -12.20 8.51 -5.11
CA SER A 43 -13.19 8.40 -6.19
C SER A 43 -12.67 8.95 -7.52
N GLY A 44 -11.75 9.91 -7.48
CA GLY A 44 -11.08 10.44 -8.67
C GLY A 44 -10.22 9.41 -9.41
N ALA A 45 -9.81 8.32 -8.78
CA ALA A 45 -9.06 7.23 -9.41
C ALA A 45 -9.95 6.15 -10.05
N ALA A 46 -11.27 6.22 -9.88
CA ALA A 46 -12.19 5.20 -10.41
C ALA A 46 -12.03 5.05 -11.93
N GLY A 47 -11.78 3.82 -12.38
CA GLY A 47 -11.60 3.50 -13.80
C GLY A 47 -10.31 4.05 -14.44
N ALA A 48 -9.36 4.59 -13.64
CA ALA A 48 -8.08 5.09 -14.17
C ALA A 48 -7.25 3.97 -14.82
N VAL A 49 -7.31 2.76 -14.25
CA VAL A 49 -6.60 1.56 -14.71
C VAL A 49 -7.49 0.31 -14.57
N PRO A 50 -7.23 -0.76 -15.33
CA PRO A 50 -7.92 -2.04 -15.19
C PRO A 50 -7.84 -2.62 -13.77
N ALA A 51 -8.85 -3.39 -13.36
CA ALA A 51 -8.94 -3.92 -11.99
C ALA A 51 -7.69 -4.72 -11.53
N LYS A 52 -7.09 -5.53 -12.41
CA LYS A 52 -5.87 -6.29 -12.08
C LYS A 52 -4.62 -5.39 -11.94
N HIS A 53 -4.58 -4.27 -12.65
CA HIS A 53 -3.54 -3.26 -12.50
C HIS A 53 -3.73 -2.49 -11.20
N ARG A 54 -4.98 -2.11 -10.89
CA ARG A 54 -5.36 -1.51 -9.61
C ARG A 54 -4.93 -2.40 -8.44
N ALA A 55 -5.15 -3.71 -8.51
CA ALA A 55 -4.72 -4.64 -7.48
C ALA A 55 -3.19 -4.65 -7.24
N MET A 56 -2.38 -4.50 -8.31
CA MET A 56 -0.93 -4.33 -8.16
C MET A 56 -0.60 -3.01 -7.49
N LEU A 57 -1.26 -1.91 -7.89
CA LEU A 57 -1.06 -0.61 -7.26
C LEU A 57 -1.46 -0.60 -5.78
N ASP A 58 -2.59 -1.23 -5.42
CA ASP A 58 -3.02 -1.39 -4.02
C ASP A 58 -1.99 -2.20 -3.21
N THR A 59 -1.33 -3.17 -3.84
CA THR A 59 -0.22 -3.92 -3.24
C THR A 59 0.98 -3.01 -2.96
N ILE A 60 1.34 -2.13 -3.90
CA ILE A 60 2.43 -1.15 -3.71
C ILE A 60 2.07 -0.16 -2.59
N ALA A 61 0.85 0.38 -2.58
CA ALA A 61 0.40 1.27 -1.52
C ALA A 61 0.43 0.61 -0.13
N PHE A 62 0.07 -0.68 -0.06
CA PHE A 62 0.19 -1.46 1.16
C PHE A 62 1.64 -1.62 1.63
N THR A 63 2.59 -1.89 0.73
CA THR A 63 3.99 -2.05 1.13
C THR A 63 4.64 -0.73 1.52
N GLU A 64 4.34 0.35 0.80
CA GLU A 64 4.76 1.72 1.15
C GLU A 64 4.12 2.23 2.45
N GLY A 65 3.10 1.54 2.97
CA GLY A 65 2.39 1.94 4.18
C GLY A 65 1.44 3.12 3.99
N THR A 66 1.23 3.55 2.75
CA THR A 66 0.35 4.69 2.42
C THR A 66 -1.12 4.28 2.44
N ALA A 67 -1.44 3.02 2.16
CA ALA A 67 -2.80 2.50 2.28
C ALA A 67 -3.30 2.66 3.74
N GLY A 68 -4.43 3.36 3.92
CA GLY A 68 -4.98 3.68 5.24
C GLY A 68 -4.37 4.91 5.93
N SER A 69 -3.54 5.70 5.25
CA SER A 69 -2.99 6.96 5.77
C SER A 69 -3.68 8.18 5.16
N CYS A 70 -3.62 9.32 5.86
CA CYS A 70 -4.18 10.61 5.44
C CYS A 70 -5.65 10.49 4.99
N GLY A 71 -6.00 10.89 3.75
CA GLY A 71 -7.34 10.71 3.14
C GLY A 71 -7.71 9.24 2.85
N GLN A 72 -7.25 8.33 3.70
CA GLN A 72 -7.48 6.89 3.90
C GLN A 72 -7.32 5.94 2.72
N ASP A 73 -6.92 6.45 1.56
CA ASP A 73 -6.33 5.66 0.48
C ASP A 73 -4.88 6.07 0.19
N GLY A 74 -4.36 7.11 0.85
CA GLY A 74 -2.96 7.51 0.80
C GLY A 74 -2.55 8.41 -0.36
N TYR A 75 -3.48 8.88 -1.20
CA TYR A 75 -3.18 9.78 -2.33
C TYR A 75 -2.57 11.11 -1.92
N ASN A 76 -2.73 11.49 -0.66
CA ASN A 76 -2.20 12.73 -0.10
C ASN A 76 -1.18 12.52 1.02
N THR A 77 -0.47 11.40 0.96
CA THR A 77 0.55 11.01 1.95
C THR A 77 1.93 11.40 1.47
N GLY A 78 2.60 12.27 2.21
CA GLY A 78 4.01 12.59 2.09
C GLY A 78 4.91 11.62 2.87
N PHE A 79 6.23 11.80 2.70
CA PHE A 79 7.23 11.01 3.40
C PHE A 79 7.03 11.07 4.93
N SER A 80 7.25 9.94 5.60
CA SER A 80 6.96 9.75 7.03
C SER A 80 5.47 9.95 7.40
N TYR A 81 4.58 9.71 6.43
CA TYR A 81 3.12 9.77 6.59
C TYR A 81 2.54 11.14 6.90
N LYS A 82 3.28 12.22 6.62
CA LYS A 82 2.79 13.59 6.74
C LYS A 82 1.79 13.88 5.63
N CYS A 83 0.63 14.42 5.97
CA CYS A 83 -0.41 14.68 4.97
C CYS A 83 -0.18 16.00 4.23
N PHE A 84 -0.79 16.14 3.07
CA PHE A 84 -0.89 17.42 2.36
C PHE A 84 -2.32 17.63 1.83
N SER A 85 -2.72 18.88 1.64
CA SER A 85 -4.14 19.25 1.41
C SER A 85 -4.58 19.29 -0.05
N SER A 86 -3.67 19.17 -1.03
CA SER A 86 -4.02 19.29 -2.44
C SER A 86 -3.20 18.40 -3.38
N CYS A 87 -3.91 17.74 -4.31
CA CYS A 87 -3.37 16.94 -5.40
C CYS A 87 -3.43 17.65 -6.75
N ALA A 88 -3.63 18.98 -6.76
CA ALA A 88 -3.57 19.76 -8.00
C ALA A 88 -2.19 19.66 -8.68
N LYS A 89 -1.12 19.57 -7.89
CA LYS A 89 0.27 19.35 -8.31
C LYS A 89 0.97 18.46 -7.30
N HIS A 90 2.11 17.89 -7.68
CA HIS A 90 2.98 17.22 -6.72
C HIS A 90 3.42 18.26 -5.67
N PRO A 91 3.38 17.96 -4.36
CA PRO A 91 3.57 18.97 -3.33
C PRO A 91 4.97 19.58 -3.36
N ASN A 92 5.97 18.84 -3.85
CA ASN A 92 7.38 19.27 -3.90
C ASN A 92 7.88 19.78 -2.53
N ILE A 93 7.38 19.17 -1.46
CA ILE A 93 7.84 19.40 -0.10
C ILE A 93 8.89 18.34 0.20
N VAL A 94 10.02 18.73 0.80
CA VAL A 94 11.03 17.79 1.28
C VAL A 94 10.84 17.62 2.78
N TRP A 95 10.35 16.46 3.18
CA TRP A 95 10.22 16.11 4.59
C TRP A 95 11.48 15.43 5.09
N SER A 96 11.79 15.61 6.38
CA SER A 96 12.93 14.99 7.06
C SER A 96 12.42 14.06 8.16
N ALA A 97 12.92 12.82 8.21
CA ALA A 97 12.59 11.85 9.25
C ALA A 97 13.68 10.78 9.35
N GLY A 98 14.05 10.38 10.58
CA GLY A 98 15.02 9.30 10.82
C GLY A 98 16.38 9.52 10.16
N GLY A 99 16.84 10.77 10.01
CA GLY A 99 18.09 11.12 9.33
C GLY A 99 18.01 11.20 7.80
N TYR A 100 16.86 10.90 7.20
CA TYR A 100 16.64 10.94 5.75
C TYR A 100 15.84 12.18 5.34
N ARG A 101 16.03 12.62 4.09
CA ARG A 101 15.28 13.71 3.45
C ARG A 101 14.68 13.19 2.16
N SER A 102 13.37 13.36 1.99
CA SER A 102 12.68 12.87 0.80
C SER A 102 11.53 13.78 0.38
N SER A 103 11.33 13.89 -0.94
CA SER A 103 10.15 14.52 -1.53
C SER A 103 9.06 13.51 -1.88
N ALA A 104 9.19 12.26 -1.42
CA ALA A 104 8.23 11.20 -1.68
C ALA A 104 6.82 11.61 -1.27
N ALA A 105 5.88 11.53 -2.21
CA ALA A 105 4.50 11.90 -1.98
C ALA A 105 3.51 11.03 -2.75
N GLY A 106 2.27 11.05 -2.28
CA GLY A 106 1.16 10.32 -2.87
C GLY A 106 1.15 8.83 -2.54
N ARG A 107 0.15 8.15 -3.09
CA ARG A 107 -0.18 6.77 -2.77
C ARG A 107 0.96 5.80 -3.11
N TYR A 108 1.79 6.17 -4.07
CA TYR A 108 2.92 5.39 -4.56
C TYR A 108 4.28 6.06 -4.32
N GLN A 109 4.34 7.03 -3.40
CA GLN A 109 5.57 7.68 -2.92
C GLN A 109 6.50 8.21 -4.04
N PHE A 110 5.93 8.94 -5.00
CA PHE A 110 6.72 9.54 -6.09
C PHE A 110 7.66 10.62 -5.56
N LEU A 111 8.91 10.63 -6.02
CA LEU A 111 9.80 11.78 -5.85
C LEU A 111 9.39 12.89 -6.82
N ASN A 112 9.66 14.16 -6.46
CA ASN A 112 9.34 15.31 -7.31
C ASN A 112 9.94 15.19 -8.73
N THR A 113 11.21 14.78 -8.83
CA THR A 113 11.91 14.60 -10.11
C THR A 113 11.31 13.45 -10.93
N THR A 114 10.97 12.33 -10.27
CA THR A 114 10.29 11.20 -10.91
C THR A 114 8.94 11.64 -11.48
N TRP A 115 8.13 12.37 -10.71
CA TRP A 115 6.83 12.88 -11.15
C TRP A 115 6.97 13.81 -12.36
N ALA A 116 7.89 14.78 -12.30
CA ALA A 116 8.16 15.69 -13.41
C ALA A 116 8.49 14.92 -14.70
N GLY A 117 9.30 13.85 -14.62
CA GLY A 117 9.64 12.99 -15.75
C GLY A 117 8.49 12.16 -16.33
N LEU A 118 7.34 12.05 -15.64
CA LEU A 118 6.17 11.32 -16.15
C LEU A 118 5.26 12.17 -17.06
N GLY A 119 5.38 13.50 -16.99
CA GLY A 119 4.66 14.44 -17.85
C GLY A 119 3.13 14.42 -17.71
N LEU A 120 2.60 14.14 -16.51
CA LEU A 120 1.16 13.97 -16.27
C LEU A 120 0.42 15.25 -15.83
N GLY A 121 1.14 16.35 -15.60
CA GLY A 121 0.57 17.62 -15.17
C GLY A 121 0.09 17.58 -13.71
N SER A 122 -1.18 17.26 -13.49
CA SER A 122 -1.80 17.27 -12.15
C SER A 122 -1.54 15.99 -11.36
N PHE A 123 -1.42 16.10 -10.04
CA PHE A 123 -1.11 14.96 -9.14
C PHE A 123 -2.37 14.27 -8.60
N THR A 124 -3.48 14.38 -9.32
CA THR A 124 -4.78 13.80 -8.94
C THR A 124 -4.68 12.27 -8.80
N PRO A 125 -5.57 11.63 -8.03
CA PRO A 125 -5.58 10.17 -7.85
C PRO A 125 -5.52 9.38 -9.16
N LYS A 126 -6.30 9.79 -10.18
CA LYS A 126 -6.24 9.22 -11.54
C LYS A 126 -4.83 9.24 -12.12
N ASN A 127 -4.16 10.38 -12.05
CA ASN A 127 -2.83 10.55 -12.62
C ASN A 127 -1.76 9.86 -11.77
N GLN A 128 -1.95 9.73 -10.46
CA GLN A 128 -1.09 8.88 -9.63
C GLN A 128 -1.19 7.41 -10.06
N ASP A 129 -2.40 6.87 -10.30
CA ASP A 129 -2.58 5.49 -10.78
C ASP A 129 -1.92 5.27 -12.16
N ILE A 130 -2.14 6.20 -13.10
CA ILE A 130 -1.50 6.18 -14.42
C ILE A 130 0.03 6.27 -14.27
N GLY A 131 0.52 7.15 -13.39
CA GLY A 131 1.95 7.32 -13.12
C GLY A 131 2.57 6.06 -12.53
N GLY A 132 1.90 5.41 -11.59
CA GLY A 132 2.33 4.14 -11.01
C GLY A 132 2.46 3.07 -12.08
N MET A 133 1.47 2.95 -12.97
CA MET A 133 1.53 1.99 -14.08
C MET A 133 2.61 2.32 -15.12
N LYS A 134 2.93 3.61 -15.37
CA LYS A 134 4.09 3.99 -16.19
C LYS A 134 5.40 3.51 -15.57
N LEU A 135 5.55 3.60 -14.24
CA LEU A 135 6.74 3.11 -13.53
C LEU A 135 6.82 1.57 -13.54
N VAL A 136 5.70 0.87 -13.36
CA VAL A 136 5.61 -0.60 -13.52
C VAL A 136 6.08 -1.01 -14.92
N ALA A 137 5.60 -0.33 -15.96
CA ALA A 137 5.99 -0.60 -17.35
C ALA A 137 7.48 -0.29 -17.60
N ARG A 138 8.01 0.81 -17.03
CA ARG A 138 9.43 1.19 -17.11
C ARG A 138 10.36 0.11 -16.56
N ARG A 139 9.93 -0.61 -15.52
CA ARG A 139 10.66 -1.77 -14.95
C ARG A 139 10.47 -3.06 -15.75
N GLY A 140 9.80 -3.01 -16.89
CA GLY A 140 9.61 -4.16 -17.78
C GLY A 140 8.68 -5.22 -17.19
N VAL A 141 7.71 -4.81 -16.37
CA VAL A 141 6.64 -5.67 -15.85
C VAL A 141 5.38 -5.46 -16.69
N LYS A 142 4.84 -6.55 -17.23
CA LYS A 142 3.58 -6.57 -17.97
C LYS A 142 2.54 -7.25 -17.10
N LEU A 143 1.43 -6.56 -16.85
CA LEU A 143 0.32 -7.10 -16.05
C LEU A 143 -0.84 -7.50 -16.96
N PRO A 144 -1.35 -8.74 -16.87
CA PRO A 144 -2.61 -9.10 -17.50
C PRO A 144 -3.76 -8.22 -16.99
N THR A 145 -4.77 -8.02 -17.83
CA THR A 145 -5.97 -7.23 -17.49
C THR A 145 -7.14 -8.11 -17.07
N ASP A 146 -7.15 -9.37 -17.49
CA ASP A 146 -8.23 -10.35 -17.36
C ASP A 146 -8.02 -11.36 -16.22
N ARG A 147 -6.76 -11.64 -15.84
CA ARG A 147 -6.40 -12.58 -14.76
C ARG A 147 -5.39 -12.01 -13.78
N ALA A 148 -5.29 -12.59 -12.59
CA ALA A 148 -4.20 -12.30 -11.68
C ALA A 148 -2.88 -12.93 -12.16
N LEU A 149 -1.77 -12.45 -11.60
CA LEU A 149 -0.46 -13.06 -11.77
C LEU A 149 -0.38 -14.39 -11.04
N THR A 150 0.24 -15.39 -11.68
CA THR A 150 0.68 -16.63 -11.03
C THR A 150 1.72 -16.35 -9.93
N ALA A 151 2.09 -17.37 -9.15
CA ALA A 151 3.14 -17.25 -8.12
C ALA A 151 4.48 -16.78 -8.70
N THR A 152 4.89 -17.42 -9.80
CA THR A 152 6.14 -17.11 -10.48
C THR A 152 6.13 -15.73 -11.12
N GLU A 153 5.05 -15.37 -11.83
CA GLU A 153 4.92 -14.03 -12.44
C GLU A 153 4.95 -12.93 -11.37
N PHE A 154 4.24 -13.12 -10.25
CA PHE A 154 4.24 -12.17 -9.14
C PHE A 154 5.63 -12.02 -8.53
N SER A 155 6.34 -13.12 -8.23
CA SER A 155 7.70 -13.05 -7.69
C SER A 155 8.66 -12.34 -8.64
N ASN A 156 8.56 -12.60 -9.95
CA ASN A 156 9.38 -11.93 -10.96
C ASN A 156 9.04 -10.44 -11.09
N ALA A 157 7.76 -10.07 -10.96
CA ALA A 157 7.36 -8.68 -10.90
C ALA A 157 7.98 -7.99 -9.68
N MET A 158 7.86 -8.56 -8.47
CA MET A 158 8.43 -7.97 -7.25
C MET A 158 9.93 -7.71 -7.37
N LYS A 159 10.71 -8.67 -7.90
CA LYS A 159 12.17 -8.49 -8.13
C LYS A 159 12.52 -7.30 -9.04
N LYS A 160 11.68 -7.02 -10.03
CA LYS A 160 11.88 -5.89 -10.95
C LYS A 160 11.44 -4.57 -10.34
N LEU A 161 10.30 -4.59 -9.65
CA LEU A 161 9.69 -3.40 -9.05
C LEU A 161 10.42 -2.95 -7.77
N SER A 162 11.16 -3.83 -7.11
CA SER A 162 11.92 -3.50 -5.88
C SER A 162 13.03 -2.46 -6.06
N TYR A 163 13.43 -2.19 -7.31
CA TYR A 163 14.33 -1.09 -7.66
C TYR A 163 13.63 0.27 -7.83
N GLU A 164 12.29 0.29 -7.81
CA GLU A 164 11.47 1.50 -7.87
C GLU A 164 10.85 1.81 -6.50
N TRP A 165 10.33 0.79 -5.82
CA TRP A 165 9.72 0.90 -4.49
C TRP A 165 10.52 0.10 -3.48
N ALA A 166 11.16 0.81 -2.55
CA ALA A 166 12.10 0.21 -1.62
C ALA A 166 11.43 -0.64 -0.53
N SER A 167 10.12 -0.51 -0.33
CA SER A 167 9.35 -1.31 0.62
C SER A 167 9.01 -2.73 0.13
N LEU A 168 9.17 -2.99 -1.18
CA LEU A 168 8.82 -4.26 -1.79
C LEU A 168 9.80 -5.38 -1.41
N PRO A 169 9.36 -6.65 -1.46
CA PRO A 169 10.25 -7.80 -1.34
C PRO A 169 11.41 -7.70 -2.34
N PHE A 170 12.60 -8.18 -1.94
CA PHE A 170 13.83 -8.12 -2.74
C PHE A 170 14.41 -6.72 -2.96
N SER A 171 13.99 -5.72 -2.18
CA SER A 171 14.59 -4.39 -2.20
C SER A 171 16.08 -4.44 -1.85
N PRO A 172 16.96 -3.81 -2.66
CA PRO A 172 18.39 -3.76 -2.39
C PRO A 172 18.79 -2.67 -1.38
N TYR A 173 17.84 -1.83 -0.93
CA TYR A 173 18.14 -0.58 -0.22
C TYR A 173 18.34 -0.74 1.29
N GLY A 174 18.37 -1.97 1.82
CA GLY A 174 18.64 -2.25 3.24
C GLY A 174 17.54 -1.82 4.22
N GLN A 175 16.42 -1.30 3.71
CA GLN A 175 15.25 -0.93 4.51
C GLN A 175 14.42 -2.17 4.87
N PRO A 176 13.65 -2.16 5.98
CA PRO A 176 12.73 -3.26 6.29
C PRO A 176 11.73 -3.50 5.16
N VAL A 177 11.66 -4.73 4.65
CA VAL A 177 10.74 -5.13 3.58
C VAL A 177 9.64 -6.04 4.11
N LYS A 178 8.46 -6.02 3.47
CA LYS A 178 7.45 -7.06 3.69
C LYS A 178 7.94 -8.38 3.07
N THR A 179 7.55 -9.50 3.66
CA THR A 179 7.89 -10.82 3.09
C THR A 179 7.14 -11.04 1.77
N LEU A 180 7.72 -11.84 0.87
CA LEU A 180 7.07 -12.18 -0.40
C LEU A 180 5.69 -12.83 -0.17
N ALA A 181 5.58 -13.71 0.82
CA ALA A 181 4.34 -14.40 1.15
C ALA A 181 3.25 -13.43 1.63
N ALA A 182 3.56 -12.53 2.56
CA ALA A 182 2.60 -11.53 3.04
C ALA A 182 2.16 -10.57 1.92
N THR A 183 3.11 -10.14 1.09
CA THR A 183 2.83 -9.25 -0.05
C THR A 183 1.95 -9.95 -1.08
N ARG A 184 2.22 -11.23 -1.38
CA ARG A 184 1.40 -12.04 -2.29
C ARG A 184 -0.02 -12.24 -1.76
N ALA A 185 -0.18 -12.50 -0.45
CA ALA A 185 -1.49 -12.66 0.15
C ALA A 185 -2.35 -11.40 -0.03
N LYS A 186 -1.77 -10.21 0.18
CA LYS A 186 -2.44 -8.93 -0.07
C LYS A 186 -2.80 -8.73 -1.54
N TYR A 187 -1.83 -8.94 -2.44
CA TYR A 187 -2.09 -8.90 -3.88
C TYR A 187 -3.26 -9.81 -4.27
N CYS A 188 -3.30 -11.03 -3.74
CA CYS A 188 -4.35 -11.98 -4.07
C CYS A 188 -5.72 -11.63 -3.49
N GLY A 189 -5.78 -10.96 -2.34
CA GLY A 189 -7.01 -10.36 -1.83
C GLY A 189 -7.55 -9.29 -2.78
N PHE A 190 -6.68 -8.39 -3.27
CA PHE A 190 -7.08 -7.33 -4.20
C PHE A 190 -7.40 -7.85 -5.61
N ALA A 191 -6.59 -8.79 -6.11
CA ALA A 191 -6.69 -9.32 -7.46
C ALA A 191 -7.69 -10.46 -7.59
N ASN A 192 -8.30 -10.92 -6.50
CA ASN A 192 -9.14 -12.12 -6.44
C ASN A 192 -8.45 -13.32 -7.13
N CYS A 193 -7.26 -13.70 -6.63
CA CYS A 193 -6.48 -14.79 -7.23
C CYS A 193 -7.28 -16.11 -7.29
N ALA A 194 -8.12 -16.39 -6.29
CA ALA A 194 -8.92 -17.61 -6.23
C ALA A 194 -9.90 -17.74 -7.42
N ALA A 195 -10.41 -16.63 -7.95
CA ALA A 195 -11.25 -16.65 -9.16
C ALA A 195 -10.45 -16.68 -10.48
N SER A 196 -9.12 -16.58 -10.43
CA SER A 196 -8.26 -16.42 -11.62
C SER A 196 -7.08 -17.40 -11.72
N ALA A 197 -6.92 -18.29 -10.74
CA ALA A 197 -6.21 -19.53 -10.98
C ALA A 197 -7.01 -20.28 -12.04
N ALA A 198 -6.43 -20.45 -13.24
CA ALA A 198 -7.00 -21.32 -14.25
C ALA A 198 -7.40 -22.62 -13.55
N ALA A 199 -8.68 -22.99 -13.67
CA ALA A 199 -9.21 -24.14 -12.98
C ALA A 199 -8.26 -25.33 -13.18
N CYS A 200 -7.84 -25.94 -12.09
CA CYS A 200 -7.06 -27.15 -12.12
C CYS A 200 -7.84 -28.21 -12.92
N VAL A 201 -7.11 -29.05 -13.65
CA VAL A 201 -7.72 -30.17 -14.38
C VAL A 201 -8.06 -31.24 -13.35
N ALA A 202 -9.34 -31.59 -13.22
CA ALA A 202 -9.79 -32.61 -12.28
C ALA A 202 -9.03 -33.92 -12.49
N GLY A 203 -8.48 -34.47 -11.41
CA GLY A 203 -7.67 -35.69 -11.44
C GLY A 203 -6.17 -35.48 -11.67
N SER A 204 -5.71 -34.28 -12.01
CA SER A 204 -4.27 -33.95 -12.08
C SER A 204 -3.70 -33.53 -10.72
N ASP A 205 -2.39 -33.72 -10.55
CA ASP A 205 -1.67 -33.38 -9.32
C ASP A 205 -0.98 -32.02 -9.42
N TYR A 206 -1.11 -31.21 -8.37
CA TYR A 206 -0.63 -29.84 -8.30
C TYR A 206 -0.04 -29.52 -6.93
N CYS A 207 1.06 -28.77 -6.89
CA CYS A 207 1.58 -28.17 -5.68
C CYS A 207 0.62 -27.09 -5.15
N GLY A 208 0.48 -26.97 -3.84
CA GLY A 208 -0.35 -25.92 -3.24
C GLY A 208 0.05 -24.50 -3.69
N GLY A 209 -0.93 -23.72 -4.13
CA GLY A 209 -0.70 -22.40 -4.73
C GLY A 209 -0.39 -22.41 -6.23
N ASN A 210 -0.32 -23.59 -6.87
CA ASN A 210 -0.28 -23.76 -8.32
C ASN A 210 -1.61 -24.34 -8.82
N LYS A 211 -2.52 -23.51 -9.34
CA LYS A 211 -3.88 -23.87 -9.81
C LYS A 211 -4.83 -24.47 -8.75
N VAL A 212 -4.32 -25.09 -7.70
CA VAL A 212 -5.02 -25.50 -6.47
C VAL A 212 -4.64 -24.58 -5.30
N THR A 213 -5.57 -24.37 -4.38
CA THR A 213 -5.33 -23.63 -3.13
C THR A 213 -4.75 -24.59 -2.09
N GLY A 214 -3.65 -24.21 -1.44
CA GLY A 214 -3.00 -25.08 -0.45
C GLY A 214 -1.60 -24.64 -0.06
N ASP A 215 -0.95 -25.45 0.78
CA ASP A 215 0.45 -25.29 1.20
C ASP A 215 1.39 -25.61 0.03
N LYS A 216 2.35 -24.71 -0.25
CA LYS A 216 3.32 -24.86 -1.34
C LYS A 216 4.21 -26.11 -1.24
N ASP A 217 4.33 -26.69 -0.06
CA ASP A 217 5.11 -27.90 0.20
C ASP A 217 4.22 -29.16 0.29
N THR A 218 2.98 -29.08 -0.19
CA THR A 218 2.03 -30.18 -0.21
C THR A 218 1.54 -30.42 -1.64
N LEU A 219 1.47 -31.68 -2.04
CA LEU A 219 0.92 -32.13 -3.31
C LEU A 219 -0.58 -32.38 -3.13
N TYR A 220 -1.39 -31.87 -4.05
CA TYR A 220 -2.85 -32.01 -4.06
C TYR A 220 -3.33 -32.60 -5.37
N LYS A 221 -4.34 -33.47 -5.29
CA LYS A 221 -5.06 -33.98 -6.45
C LYS A 221 -6.27 -33.09 -6.69
N CYS A 222 -6.33 -32.45 -7.84
CA CYS A 222 -7.40 -31.52 -8.19
C CYS A 222 -8.76 -32.22 -8.22
N THR A 223 -9.76 -31.62 -7.60
CA THR A 223 -11.16 -32.03 -7.70
C THR A 223 -11.93 -31.15 -8.68
N SER A 224 -11.88 -29.83 -8.48
CA SER A 224 -12.53 -28.85 -9.37
C SER A 224 -12.07 -27.43 -9.07
N GLY A 225 -12.03 -26.56 -10.09
CA GLY A 225 -11.74 -25.14 -9.88
C GLY A 225 -10.35 -24.94 -9.28
N THR A 226 -10.27 -24.46 -8.04
CA THR A 226 -9.00 -24.36 -7.30
C THR A 226 -8.93 -25.30 -6.10
N THR A 227 -9.81 -26.29 -6.06
CA THR A 227 -9.93 -27.22 -4.94
C THR A 227 -9.23 -28.52 -5.30
N GLY A 228 -8.51 -29.07 -4.33
CA GLY A 228 -7.91 -30.39 -4.43
C GLY A 228 -7.84 -31.04 -3.06
N THR A 229 -7.71 -32.37 -3.05
CA THR A 229 -7.47 -33.15 -1.84
C THR A 229 -5.97 -33.34 -1.64
N VAL A 230 -5.50 -33.26 -0.41
CA VAL A 230 -4.09 -33.55 -0.09
C VAL A 230 -3.76 -34.98 -0.54
N VAL A 231 -2.74 -35.10 -1.38
CA VAL A 231 -2.13 -36.38 -1.74
C VAL A 231 -1.06 -36.70 -0.70
N GLU A 232 -0.11 -35.78 -0.52
CA GLU A 232 0.95 -35.92 0.47
C GLU A 232 1.61 -34.58 0.81
N LYS A 233 2.26 -34.52 1.97
CA LYS A 233 3.11 -33.38 2.36
C LYS A 233 4.56 -33.70 1.98
N CYS A 234 5.13 -32.91 1.08
CA CYS A 234 6.46 -33.15 0.52
C CYS A 234 7.55 -32.80 1.52
N ALA A 235 8.39 -33.79 1.89
CA ALA A 235 9.47 -33.61 2.85
C ALA A 235 10.50 -32.54 2.41
N ASN A 236 10.83 -32.49 1.11
CA ASN A 236 11.78 -31.52 0.55
C ASN A 236 11.10 -30.43 -0.30
N GLY A 237 9.79 -30.24 -0.09
CA GLY A 237 8.96 -29.31 -0.86
C GLY A 237 8.42 -29.89 -2.15
N CYS A 238 7.43 -29.20 -2.73
CA CYS A 238 6.76 -29.63 -3.94
C CYS A 238 7.41 -29.01 -5.18
N LYS A 239 7.52 -29.78 -6.27
CA LYS A 239 8.10 -29.40 -7.56
C LYS A 239 6.98 -29.18 -8.56
N ILE A 240 6.92 -27.97 -9.11
CA ILE A 240 6.04 -27.66 -10.23
C ILE A 240 6.64 -28.21 -11.52
N ASN A 241 5.87 -29.00 -12.28
CA ASN A 241 6.26 -29.59 -13.56
C ASN A 241 5.43 -28.96 -14.70
N PRO A 242 5.98 -28.00 -15.47
CA PRO A 242 5.21 -27.34 -16.53
C PRO A 242 4.79 -28.32 -17.63
N GLY A 243 3.48 -28.54 -17.76
CA GLY A 243 2.89 -29.40 -18.80
C GLY A 243 2.54 -30.82 -18.32
N ASP A 244 2.99 -31.20 -17.13
CA ASP A 244 2.76 -32.51 -16.51
C ASP A 244 2.19 -32.32 -15.09
N ASP A 245 1.89 -33.43 -14.41
CA ASP A 245 1.51 -33.43 -13.00
C ASP A 245 2.70 -33.00 -12.12
N ASP A 246 2.43 -32.15 -11.13
CA ASP A 246 3.41 -31.75 -10.13
C ASP A 246 3.80 -32.94 -9.24
N SER A 247 4.93 -32.84 -8.54
CA SER A 247 5.44 -33.96 -7.75
C SER A 247 6.19 -33.50 -6.50
N CYS A 248 6.25 -34.33 -5.46
CA CYS A 248 7.17 -34.09 -4.36
C CYS A 248 8.63 -34.26 -4.78
N LYS A 249 9.53 -33.60 -4.03
CA LYS A 249 10.99 -33.73 -4.16
C LYS A 249 11.57 -34.67 -3.12
#